data_AF-A0A1M6GJI2-F1
#
_entry.id   AF-A0A1M6GJI2-F1
#
_cell.length_a   1.000
_cell.length_b   1.000
_cell.length_c   1.000
_cell.angle_alpha   90.00
_cell.angle_beta   90.00
_cell.angle_gamma   90.00
#
_symmetry.space_group_name_H-M   'P 1'
#
loop_
_entity.id
_entity.type
_entity.pdbx_description
1 polymer ?
#
loop_
_entity_poly.entity_id
_entity_poly.type
_entity_poly.pdbx_seq_one_letter_code
_entity_poly.pdbx_strand_id
1 'polypeptide(L)'
;MKAVALEIGAIPFHFDISELESIPEKAKELIALLDGKAHTLVSNTGLGMLVRFGKIPLEHFQKTYDTNVFGIVVGLRIENHQ
;
A
#
# COMPACT_ATOMS: atom_id res chain seq x y z
N MET A 1 5.49 -14.01 -1.99
CA MET A 1 4.47 -13.65 -0.98
C MET A 1 3.98 -14.85 -0.19
N LYS A 2 3.36 -15.88 -0.80
CA LYS A 2 2.77 -17.02 -0.07
C LYS A 2 3.78 -17.81 0.80
N ALA A 3 4.97 -18.10 0.29
CA ALA A 3 6.00 -18.83 1.03
C ALA A 3 6.46 -18.06 2.29
N VAL A 4 6.78 -16.77 2.16
CA VAL A 4 7.18 -15.92 3.29
C VAL A 4 6.04 -15.75 4.29
N ALA A 5 4.81 -15.53 3.82
CA ALA A 5 3.65 -15.41 4.71
C ALA A 5 3.44 -16.68 5.55
N LEU A 6 3.60 -17.86 4.94
CA LEU A 6 3.56 -19.13 5.65
C LEU A 6 4.69 -19.27 6.69
N GLU A 7 5.91 -18.88 6.32
CA GLU A 7 7.09 -18.93 7.20
C GLU A 7 6.91 -18.10 8.48
N ILE A 8 6.30 -16.91 8.37
CA ILE A 8 6.10 -15.99 9.51
C ILE A 8 4.71 -16.10 10.16
N GLY A 9 3.86 -17.02 9.69
CA GLY A 9 2.49 -17.19 10.21
C GLY A 9 1.54 -16.02 9.88
N ALA A 10 1.78 -15.29 8.80
CA ALA A 10 0.95 -14.18 8.34
C ALA A 10 -0.08 -14.60 7.28
N ILE A 11 -1.15 -13.81 7.14
CA ILE A 11 -2.14 -13.97 6.07
C ILE A 11 -1.68 -13.15 4.85
N PRO A 12 -1.41 -13.78 3.69
CA PRO A 12 -1.05 -13.03 2.50
C PRO A 12 -2.27 -12.30 1.91
N PHE A 13 -2.17 -10.97 1.75
CA PHE A 13 -3.19 -10.15 1.09
C PHE A 13 -2.56 -9.35 -0.06
N HIS A 14 -3.14 -9.44 -1.26
CA HIS A 14 -2.56 -8.84 -2.46
C HIS A 14 -3.43 -7.69 -2.97
N PHE A 15 -2.83 -6.50 -3.09
CA PHE A 15 -3.45 -5.33 -3.71
C PHE A 15 -2.36 -4.35 -4.17
N ASP A 16 -2.69 -3.45 -5.10
CA ASP A 16 -1.79 -2.38 -5.53
C ASP A 16 -2.11 -1.09 -4.76
N ILE A 17 -1.15 -0.61 -3.97
CA ILE A 17 -1.31 0.59 -3.13
C ILE A 17 -1.36 1.89 -3.95
N SER A 18 -0.98 1.86 -5.22
CA SER A 18 -1.07 3.02 -6.11
C SER A 18 -2.45 3.16 -6.79
N GLU A 19 -3.30 2.13 -6.70
CA GLU A 19 -4.69 2.18 -7.18
C GLU A 19 -5.57 2.82 -6.09
N LEU A 20 -5.46 4.13 -5.93
CA LEU A 20 -5.93 4.89 -4.77
C LEU A 20 -7.41 4.66 -4.42
N GLU A 21 -8.26 4.58 -5.44
CA GLU A 21 -9.71 4.37 -5.29
C GLU A 21 -10.06 2.98 -4.73
N SER A 22 -9.17 2.00 -4.88
CA SER A 22 -9.38 0.64 -4.38
C SER A 22 -9.07 0.49 -2.89
N ILE A 23 -8.26 1.40 -2.33
CA ILE A 23 -7.71 1.29 -0.96
C ILE A 23 -8.81 1.21 0.10
N PRO A 24 -9.90 2.01 0.08
CA PRO A 24 -10.96 1.92 1.08
C PRO A 24 -11.61 0.54 1.19
N GLU A 25 -11.96 -0.07 0.06
CA GLU A 25 -12.56 -1.41 0.07
C GLU A 25 -11.54 -2.48 0.45
N LYS A 26 -10.29 -2.36 -0.01
CA LYS A 26 -9.22 -3.30 0.36
C LYS A 26 -8.84 -3.24 1.83
N ALA A 27 -8.86 -2.06 2.44
CA ALA A 27 -8.65 -1.92 3.88
C ALA A 27 -9.78 -2.60 4.68
N LYS A 28 -11.04 -2.46 4.26
CA LYS A 28 -12.17 -3.18 4.90
C LYS A 28 -12.00 -4.69 4.80
N GLU A 29 -11.65 -5.21 3.62
CA GLU A 29 -11.37 -6.64 3.41
C GLU A 29 -10.24 -7.11 4.34
N LEU A 30 -9.13 -6.36 4.41
CA LEU A 30 -7.97 -6.70 5.23
C LEU A 30 -8.28 -6.68 6.73
N ILE A 31 -9.00 -5.67 7.22
CA ILE A 31 -9.39 -5.56 8.64
C ILE A 31 -10.36 -6.71 9.01
N ALA A 32 -11.26 -7.09 8.12
CA ALA A 32 -12.15 -8.23 8.34
C ALA A 32 -11.39 -9.56 8.46
N LEU A 33 -10.28 -9.73 7.72
CA LEU A 33 -9.39 -10.90 7.85
C LEU A 33 -8.61 -10.93 9.18
N LEU A 34 -8.52 -9.79 9.87
CA LEU A 34 -7.83 -9.63 11.16
C LEU A 34 -8.83 -9.52 12.33
N ASP A 35 -9.98 -10.18 12.23
CA ASP A 35 -11.05 -10.18 13.23
C ASP A 35 -11.52 -8.76 13.62
N GLY A 36 -11.51 -7.86 12.64
CA GLY A 36 -11.99 -6.48 12.78
C GLY A 36 -11.00 -5.51 13.42
N LYS A 37 -9.74 -5.90 13.66
CA LYS A 37 -8.74 -5.02 14.28
C LYS A 37 -7.35 -5.10 13.65
N ALA A 38 -6.77 -3.93 13.39
CA ALA A 38 -5.35 -3.76 13.11
C ALA A 38 -4.74 -2.79 14.14
N HIS A 39 -3.63 -3.18 14.77
CA HIS A 39 -2.98 -2.34 15.79
C HIS A 39 -1.79 -1.55 15.23
N THR A 40 -1.26 -1.97 14.09
CA THR A 40 -0.04 -1.40 13.52
C THR A 40 -0.10 -1.53 12.01
N LEU A 41 0.12 -0.40 11.33
CA LEU A 41 0.33 -0.33 9.90
C LEU A 41 1.81 -0.05 9.62
N VAL A 42 2.45 -0.95 8.88
CA VAL A 42 3.83 -0.75 8.41
C VAL A 42 3.80 -0.36 6.94
N SER A 43 4.07 0.91 6.65
CA SER A 43 4.14 1.40 5.27
C SER A 43 5.58 1.32 4.74
N ASN A 44 5.90 0.22 4.06
CA ASN A 44 7.24 -0.04 3.52
C ASN A 44 7.26 -0.17 2.00
N THR A 45 6.09 -0.20 1.34
CA THR A 45 6.04 -0.30 -0.12
C THR A 45 6.63 0.96 -0.74
N GLY A 46 7.53 0.77 -1.70
CA GLY A 46 8.15 1.87 -2.42
C GLY A 46 8.67 1.43 -3.77
N LEU A 47 8.59 2.33 -4.73
CA LEU A 47 9.27 2.21 -6.00
C LEU A 47 10.20 3.40 -6.23
N GLY A 48 11.31 3.15 -6.90
CA GLY A 48 12.27 4.17 -7.26
C GLY A 48 12.79 3.91 -8.67
N MET A 49 13.17 4.99 -9.34
CA MET A 49 13.79 4.90 -10.65
C MET A 49 15.05 5.74 -10.71
N LEU A 50 16.11 5.15 -11.26
CA LEU A 50 17.35 5.87 -11.50
C LEU A 50 17.26 6.59 -12.85
N VAL A 51 16.89 7.87 -12.81
CA VAL A 51 16.80 8.75 -13.98
C VAL A 51 17.61 10.01 -13.76
N ARG A 52 18.10 10.60 -14.86
CA ARG A 52 18.80 11.89 -14.79
C ARG A 52 17.81 12.99 -14.39
N PHE A 53 18.29 13.93 -13.59
CA PHE A 53 17.52 15.12 -13.24
C PHE A 53 17.04 15.85 -14.51
N GLY A 54 15.78 16.29 -14.52
CA GLY A 54 15.14 16.91 -15.69
C GLY A 54 14.79 15.95 -16.84
N LYS A 55 14.97 14.63 -16.67
CA LYS A 55 14.60 13.59 -17.64
C LYS A 55 13.66 12.54 -17.05
N ILE A 56 12.94 12.91 -15.99
CA ILE A 56 11.95 12.02 -15.36
C ILE A 56 10.67 12.05 -16.20
N PRO A 57 10.24 10.92 -16.78
CA PRO A 57 8.94 10.83 -17.44
C PRO A 57 7.82 11.11 -16.45
N LEU A 58 6.75 11.77 -16.92
CA LEU A 58 5.62 12.12 -16.07
C LEU A 58 4.95 10.89 -15.47
N GLU A 59 4.80 9.81 -16.25
CA GLU A 59 4.21 8.56 -15.74
C GLU A 59 5.02 7.94 -14.60
N HIS A 60 6.35 8.09 -14.61
CA HIS A 60 7.22 7.57 -13.57
C HIS A 60 7.15 8.42 -12.31
N PHE A 61 7.08 9.74 -12.46
CA PHE A 61 6.83 10.65 -11.35
C PHE A 61 5.49 10.34 -10.68
N GLN A 62 4.43 10.24 -11.49
CA GLN A 62 3.07 9.96 -11.01
C GLN A 62 3.02 8.62 -10.27
N LYS A 63 3.49 7.53 -10.88
CA LYS A 63 3.49 6.20 -10.23
C LYS A 63 4.30 6.19 -8.92
N THR A 64 5.42 6.91 -8.88
CA THR A 64 6.23 7.06 -7.64
C THR A 64 5.44 7.75 -6.55
N TYR A 65 4.74 8.85 -6.86
CA TYR A 65 3.91 9.56 -5.89
C TYR A 65 2.68 8.76 -5.46
N ASP A 66 2.00 8.10 -6.39
CA ASP A 66 0.85 7.25 -6.09
C ASP A 66 1.23 6.11 -5.15
N THR A 67 2.40 5.50 -5.34
CA THR A 67 2.88 4.38 -4.50
C THR A 67 3.45 4.85 -3.17
N ASN A 68 4.41 5.79 -3.20
CA ASN A 68 5.24 6.11 -2.05
C ASN A 68 4.65 7.21 -1.15
N VAL A 69 3.65 7.95 -1.63
CA VAL A 69 3.08 9.09 -0.92
C VAL A 69 1.57 8.94 -0.78
N PHE A 70 0.83 8.99 -1.89
CA PHE A 70 -0.63 9.06 -1.84
C PHE A 70 -1.26 7.77 -1.34
N GLY A 71 -0.77 6.61 -1.77
CA GLY A 71 -1.25 5.33 -1.29
C GLY A 71 -1.12 5.18 0.23
N ILE A 72 -0.02 5.67 0.82
CA ILE A 72 0.19 5.69 2.27
C ILE A 72 -0.81 6.61 2.96
N VAL A 73 -0.95 7.84 2.46
CA VAL A 73 -1.85 8.86 3.05
C VAL A 73 -3.30 8.40 3.01
N VAL A 74 -3.75 7.82 1.90
CA VAL A 74 -5.11 7.28 1.76
C VAL A 74 -5.32 6.09 2.70
N GLY A 75 -4.32 5.20 2.82
CA GLY A 75 -4.35 4.08 3.78
C GLY A 75 -4.54 4.54 5.22
N LEU A 76 -3.75 5.52 5.66
CA LEU A 76 -3.84 6.10 7.01
C LEU A 76 -5.18 6.82 7.27
N ARG A 77 -5.80 7.39 6.24
CA ARG A 77 -7.09 8.08 6.39
C ARG A 77 -8.18 7.11 6.83
N ILE A 78 -8.16 5.87 6.37
CA ILE A 78 -9.22 4.88 6.65
C ILE A 78 -9.23 4.43 8.10
N GLU A 79 -8.06 4.33 8.76
CA GLU A 79 -7.97 4.01 10.19
C GLU A 79 -8.62 5.07 11.09
N ASN A 80 -8.82 6.29 10.60
CA ASN A 80 -9.38 7.40 11.39
C ASN A 80 -10.91 7.58 11.23
N HIS A 81 -11.58 6.74 10.41
CA HIS A 81 -13.04 6.80 10.18
C HIS A 81 -13.76 5.48 10.52
N GLN A 82 -13.10 4.55 11.23
CA GLN A 82 -13.74 3.41 11.86
C GLN A 82 -14.04 3.68 13.33
#